data_AF-A0A953CWZ9-F1
#
_entry.id   AF-A0A953CWZ9-F1
#
_cell.length_a   1.000
_cell.length_b   1.000
_cell.length_c   1.000
_cell.angle_alpha   90.00
_cell.angle_beta   90.00
_cell.angle_gamma   90.00
#
_symmetry.space_group_name_H-M   'P 1'
#
loop_
_entity.id
_entity.type
_entity.pdbx_description
1 polymer ?
#
loop_
_entity_poly.entity_id
_entity_poly.type
_entity_poly.pdbx_seq_one_letter_code
_entity_poly.pdbx_strand_id
1 'polypeptide(L)'
;MKPLTPIVTIAALFNIGAISCANALDLYVDTVTKQIYAEPGPNRVHMGSYVRTDDATVTKAESAVLTPSQHLPAAKTNDEALQAIHAELELKSDQIEALEEKLKTVDQGKMKPVPGLHYESSDGNFTAEINGRMQIDSQSNLINEVSPATGTDLPYELNNGATVRRARLGVEGTVLKNWDYKFEYDFSRGAGTAAAGITDAFVRYNFDSPFSIKIGSFKEPFSLEEATSNRFYTFIERHMSVNTFVDNPNTYKTGIGLNYAVPRWQIGIAFQTEPVGGFGQSVSSVNANGNQSRNNGSGDIGWQGIGRISGRPWMIDETKYLHVGISAGHTTVNNQYRADGSFSQVNATPGQNSGGMSFVAFLGTNVDRTNILNTGNLTSGPIGAEGSRRIDSYDRFGAESALVYGPFSAQAEFLRTNINGLGYSGEHLTGYYGYLSYFLTGESRAYQVRNGAWNRITPHRNFHWRGPGWGAWEFAVGYDYLNMNNGIIHGGEADMIRFALNWYPHTHVRLMTNLIHVLNINTRNVVNYNAAGEAVANHRSQGFDDANITAFLTRLQIDF
;
A
#
# COMPACT_ATOMS: atom_id res chain seq x y z
N MET A 1 -52.52 15.48 5.48
CA MET A 1 -52.48 14.41 4.46
C MET A 1 -51.65 14.87 3.27
N LYS A 2 -50.74 13.99 2.85
CA LYS A 2 -49.87 13.98 1.66
C LYS A 2 -48.42 14.48 1.83
N PRO A 3 -47.42 13.58 1.64
CA PRO A 3 -46.00 13.81 1.87
C PRO A 3 -45.26 14.32 0.62
N LEU A 4 -44.10 14.91 0.88
CA LEU A 4 -43.02 15.16 -0.08
C LEU A 4 -42.29 13.86 -0.41
N THR A 5 -42.06 13.60 -1.70
CA THR A 5 -41.23 12.52 -2.22
C THR A 5 -40.02 13.15 -2.92
N PRO A 6 -38.78 12.83 -2.53
CA PRO A 6 -37.59 13.11 -3.33
C PRO A 6 -37.21 11.84 -4.12
N ILE A 7 -37.06 11.95 -5.43
CA ILE A 7 -36.38 10.91 -6.23
C ILE A 7 -35.31 11.62 -7.04
N VAL A 8 -34.07 11.48 -6.56
CA VAL A 8 -32.83 11.70 -7.31
C VAL A 8 -32.48 10.36 -7.93
N THR A 9 -32.63 10.24 -9.24
CA THR A 9 -32.14 9.08 -10.01
C THR A 9 -31.01 9.57 -10.91
N ILE A 10 -29.77 9.32 -10.49
CA ILE A 10 -28.59 9.41 -11.36
C ILE A 10 -28.27 7.97 -11.79
N ALA A 11 -28.63 7.62 -13.02
CA ALA A 11 -28.21 6.40 -13.68
C ALA A 11 -27.31 6.80 -14.86
N ALA A 12 -25.99 6.79 -14.64
CA ALA A 12 -25.00 6.93 -15.71
C ALA A 12 -24.60 5.51 -16.18
N LEU A 13 -25.25 5.04 -17.23
CA LEU A 13 -24.86 3.85 -18.00
C LEU A 13 -24.12 4.34 -19.25
N PHE A 14 -22.79 4.30 -19.24
CA PHE A 14 -21.99 4.42 -20.46
C PHE A 14 -22.01 3.07 -21.19
N ASN A 15 -22.95 2.92 -22.13
CA ASN A 15 -22.86 1.94 -23.20
C ASN A 15 -22.07 2.57 -24.34
N ILE A 16 -20.82 2.12 -24.55
CA ILE A 16 -20.06 2.41 -25.76
C ILE A 16 -20.58 1.48 -26.85
N GLY A 17 -21.61 1.94 -27.57
CA GLY A 17 -22.07 1.33 -28.81
C GLY A 17 -21.32 1.95 -29.99
N ALA A 18 -20.50 1.15 -30.67
CA ALA A 18 -19.88 1.53 -31.93
C ALA A 18 -20.96 1.75 -33.01
N ILE A 19 -21.00 2.96 -33.57
CA ILE A 19 -21.73 3.25 -34.82
C ILE A 19 -20.71 3.86 -35.79
N SER A 20 -20.23 3.03 -36.71
CA SER A 20 -19.48 3.47 -37.89
C SER A 20 -20.47 3.85 -38.99
N CYS A 21 -20.67 5.14 -39.22
CA CYS A 21 -21.14 5.66 -40.49
C CYS A 21 -20.07 6.64 -41.00
N ALA A 22 -19.40 6.27 -42.09
CA ALA A 22 -18.42 7.12 -42.74
C ALA A 22 -19.13 8.36 -43.30
N ASN A 23 -19.03 9.49 -42.61
CA ASN A 23 -19.52 10.78 -43.10
C ASN A 23 -18.45 11.38 -44.03
N ALA A 24 -18.78 11.56 -45.31
CA ALA A 24 -17.97 12.37 -46.22
C ALA A 24 -18.02 13.84 -45.75
N LEU A 25 -16.87 14.52 -45.72
CA LEU A 25 -16.75 15.93 -45.37
C LEU A 25 -16.63 16.78 -46.63
N ASP A 26 -17.57 17.68 -46.86
CA ASP A 26 -17.47 18.68 -47.92
C ASP A 26 -16.49 19.77 -47.52
N LEU A 27 -15.50 20.04 -48.38
CA LEU A 27 -14.52 21.09 -48.15
C LEU A 27 -14.70 22.22 -49.17
N TYR A 28 -14.51 23.45 -48.72
CA TYR A 28 -14.56 24.67 -49.50
C TYR A 28 -13.30 25.50 -49.26
N VAL A 29 -12.75 26.13 -50.30
CA VAL A 29 -11.66 27.10 -50.14
C VAL A 29 -12.20 28.52 -50.28
N ASP A 30 -11.85 29.37 -49.34
CA ASP A 30 -12.10 30.81 -49.45
C ASP A 30 -11.10 31.42 -50.45
N THR A 31 -11.61 32.06 -51.49
CA THR A 31 -10.79 32.57 -52.60
C THR A 31 -9.93 33.78 -52.22
N VAL A 32 -10.23 34.46 -51.11
CA VAL A 32 -9.52 35.64 -50.61
C VAL A 32 -8.47 35.23 -49.57
N THR A 33 -8.88 34.47 -48.54
CA THR A 33 -7.99 34.09 -47.43
C THR A 33 -7.20 32.81 -47.70
N LYS A 34 -7.56 32.05 -48.75
CA LYS A 34 -7.00 30.74 -49.10
C LYS A 34 -7.14 29.67 -48.00
N GLN A 35 -8.00 29.89 -47.01
CA GLN A 35 -8.31 28.94 -45.95
C GLN A 35 -9.38 27.93 -46.39
N ILE A 36 -9.34 26.72 -45.84
CA ILE A 36 -10.29 25.64 -46.12
C ILE A 36 -11.32 25.54 -45.00
N TYR A 37 -12.59 25.41 -45.37
CA TYR A 37 -13.75 25.33 -44.48
C TYR A 37 -14.59 24.09 -44.79
N ALA A 38 -15.24 23.54 -43.77
CA ALA A 38 -16.15 22.40 -43.90
C ALA A 38 -17.60 22.79 -44.23
N GLU A 39 -17.86 24.08 -44.46
CA GLU A 39 -19.19 24.65 -44.68
C GLU A 39 -19.15 25.76 -45.75
N PRO A 40 -20.21 25.89 -46.59
CA PRO A 40 -20.29 26.93 -47.61
C PRO A 40 -20.34 28.34 -47.00
N GLY A 41 -19.88 29.34 -47.75
CA GLY A 41 -19.88 30.74 -47.32
C GLY A 41 -19.52 31.72 -48.44
N PRO A 42 -19.66 33.04 -48.22
CA PRO A 42 -19.28 34.06 -49.19
C PRO A 42 -17.81 33.92 -49.59
N ASN A 43 -17.51 34.04 -50.89
CA ASN A 43 -16.17 33.84 -51.48
C ASN A 43 -15.59 32.41 -51.39
N ARG A 44 -16.37 31.41 -50.96
CA ARG A 44 -15.92 30.03 -50.84
C ARG A 44 -16.35 29.19 -52.05
N VAL A 45 -15.40 28.45 -52.62
CA VAL A 45 -15.64 27.54 -53.75
C VAL A 45 -15.52 26.11 -53.25
N HIS A 46 -16.52 25.27 -53.58
CA HIS A 46 -16.56 23.86 -53.20
C HIS A 46 -15.42 23.10 -53.88
N MET A 47 -14.65 22.35 -53.10
CA MET A 47 -13.51 21.56 -53.56
C MET A 47 -13.88 20.09 -53.77
N GLY A 48 -14.93 19.61 -53.12
CA GLY A 48 -15.40 18.22 -53.19
C GLY A 48 -15.73 17.63 -51.82
N SER A 49 -16.26 16.41 -51.83
CA SER A 49 -16.56 15.62 -50.63
C SER A 49 -15.45 14.59 -50.40
N TYR A 50 -14.88 14.57 -49.20
CA TYR A 50 -13.74 13.72 -48.85
C TYR A 50 -14.12 12.72 -47.77
N VAL A 51 -13.77 11.46 -47.98
CA VAL A 51 -13.94 10.39 -46.99
C VAL A 51 -12.56 9.98 -46.51
N ARG A 52 -12.40 9.88 -45.18
CA ARG A 52 -11.15 9.38 -44.58
C ARG A 52 -11.04 7.88 -44.88
N THR A 53 -10.00 7.47 -45.59
CA THR A 53 -9.66 6.06 -45.81
C THR A 53 -8.57 5.64 -44.85
N ASP A 54 -8.82 4.62 -44.03
CA ASP A 54 -7.84 4.04 -43.13
C ASP A 54 -7.04 2.96 -43.86
N ASP A 55 -5.91 3.34 -44.49
CA ASP A 55 -4.71 2.49 -44.54
C ASP A 55 -3.51 3.21 -45.17
N ALA A 56 -2.35 3.02 -44.54
CA ALA A 56 -1.09 3.64 -44.90
C ALA A 56 -0.43 2.94 -46.09
N THR A 57 -0.23 3.68 -47.19
CA THR A 57 0.86 3.43 -48.13
C THR A 57 1.57 4.75 -48.45
N VAL A 58 2.67 5.00 -47.74
CA VAL A 58 3.62 6.06 -48.09
C VAL A 58 4.37 5.61 -49.34
N THR A 59 3.89 6.02 -50.51
CA THR A 59 4.68 5.95 -51.74
C THR A 59 5.67 7.09 -51.72
N LYS A 60 6.94 6.73 -51.55
CA LYS A 60 8.10 7.63 -51.55
C LYS A 60 8.23 8.27 -52.94
N ALA A 61 7.70 9.47 -53.11
CA ALA A 61 7.98 10.29 -54.29
C ALA A 61 9.31 11.04 -54.08
N GLU A 62 10.09 11.03 -55.15
CA GLU A 62 11.51 11.34 -55.21
C GLU A 62 11.88 12.74 -54.74
N SER A 63 13.07 12.81 -54.13
CA SER A 63 13.79 14.03 -53.81
C SER A 63 14.08 14.82 -55.09
N ALA A 64 13.23 15.79 -55.41
CA ALA A 64 13.60 16.85 -56.35
C ALA A 64 14.61 17.77 -55.65
N VAL A 65 15.88 17.60 -56.02
CA VAL A 65 16.94 18.57 -55.80
C VAL A 65 16.49 19.90 -56.43
N LEU A 66 16.12 20.87 -55.61
CA LEU A 66 16.06 22.26 -56.03
C LEU A 66 17.37 22.93 -55.61
N THR A 67 18.19 23.15 -56.62
CA THR A 67 19.40 23.96 -56.61
C THR A 67 19.14 25.37 -56.06
N PRO A 68 20.08 25.97 -55.32
CA PRO A 68 19.94 27.32 -54.83
C PRO A 68 20.28 28.30 -55.95
N SER A 69 19.26 28.85 -56.61
CA SER A 69 19.22 30.21 -57.15
C SER A 69 18.04 30.35 -58.10
N GLN A 70 17.06 31.19 -57.75
CA GLN A 70 16.78 32.41 -58.52
C GLN A 70 15.72 33.29 -57.82
N HIS A 71 16.19 34.48 -57.46
CA HIS A 71 15.47 35.76 -57.48
C HIS A 71 14.54 36.12 -56.31
N LEU A 72 15.16 36.72 -55.28
CA LEU A 72 14.63 37.95 -54.70
C LEU A 72 14.33 38.95 -55.83
N PRO A 73 13.19 39.67 -55.82
CA PRO A 73 13.07 40.89 -56.60
C PRO A 73 14.18 41.83 -56.11
N ALA A 74 14.98 42.37 -57.03
CA ALA A 74 15.95 43.39 -56.68
C ALA A 74 15.22 44.57 -56.03
N ALA A 75 15.41 44.76 -54.72
CA ALA A 75 15.00 45.98 -54.02
C ALA A 75 15.69 47.14 -54.74
N LYS A 76 14.89 48.01 -55.36
CA LYS A 76 15.40 49.23 -55.97
C LYS A 76 15.41 50.24 -54.84
N THR A 77 16.59 50.42 -54.24
CA THR A 77 16.93 51.28 -53.09
C THR A 77 16.92 50.60 -51.73
N ASN A 78 17.82 51.06 -50.84
CA ASN A 78 17.98 50.55 -49.48
C ASN A 78 16.68 50.68 -48.64
N ASP A 79 15.76 51.58 -49.01
CA ASP A 79 14.51 51.83 -48.29
C ASP A 79 13.49 50.69 -48.48
N GLU A 80 13.40 50.10 -49.68
CA GLU A 80 12.49 48.96 -49.94
C GLU A 80 12.95 47.70 -49.21
N ALA A 81 14.26 47.48 -49.13
CA ALA A 81 14.85 46.38 -48.37
C ALA A 81 14.64 46.57 -46.85
N LEU A 82 14.75 47.81 -46.35
CA LEU A 82 14.51 48.13 -44.95
C LEU A 82 13.03 47.97 -44.56
N GLN A 83 12.11 48.36 -45.45
CA GLN A 83 10.68 48.14 -45.26
C GLN A 83 10.31 46.65 -45.28
N ALA A 84 10.91 45.85 -46.16
CA ALA A 84 10.71 44.41 -46.17
C ALA A 84 11.22 43.75 -44.88
N ILE A 85 12.37 44.20 -44.36
CA ILE A 85 12.92 43.71 -43.08
C ILE A 85 12.01 44.11 -41.90
N HIS A 86 11.49 45.34 -41.88
CA HIS A 86 10.55 45.77 -40.83
C HIS A 86 9.23 44.99 -40.88
N ALA A 87 8.68 44.73 -42.06
CA ALA A 87 7.47 43.92 -42.21
C ALA A 87 7.69 42.47 -41.76
N GLU A 88 8.88 41.89 -42.03
CA GLU A 88 9.24 40.55 -41.55
C GLU A 88 9.43 40.51 -40.02
N LEU A 89 9.96 41.59 -39.42
CA LEU A 89 10.11 41.72 -37.97
C LEU A 89 8.76 41.88 -37.26
N GLU A 90 7.83 42.67 -37.80
CA GLU A 90 6.46 42.78 -37.28
C GLU A 90 5.75 41.42 -37.36
N LEU A 91 5.83 40.74 -38.51
CA LEU A 91 5.25 39.40 -38.66
C LEU A 91 5.82 38.39 -37.67
N LYS A 92 7.14 38.45 -37.40
CA LYS A 92 7.77 37.59 -36.38
C LYS A 92 7.36 37.98 -34.97
N SER A 93 7.19 39.27 -34.68
CA SER A 93 6.70 39.76 -33.39
C SER A 93 5.28 39.24 -33.13
N ASP A 94 4.38 39.38 -34.11
CA ASP A 94 3.00 38.90 -34.03
C ASP A 94 2.93 37.37 -33.89
N GLN A 95 3.81 36.65 -34.59
CA GLN A 95 3.93 35.19 -34.44
C GLN A 95 4.42 34.79 -33.05
N ILE A 96 5.37 35.52 -32.46
CA ILE A 96 5.85 35.28 -31.09
C ILE A 96 4.72 35.55 -30.10
N GLU A 97 3.98 36.65 -30.26
CA GLU A 97 2.88 37.01 -29.36
C GLU A 97 1.73 35.98 -29.43
N ALA A 98 1.38 35.53 -30.65
CA ALA A 98 0.41 34.44 -30.84
C ALA A 98 0.90 33.08 -30.32
N LEU A 99 2.21 32.82 -30.37
CA LEU A 99 2.83 31.64 -29.75
C LEU A 99 2.81 31.73 -28.22
N GLU A 100 3.08 32.91 -27.65
CA GLU A 100 2.98 33.15 -26.20
C GLU A 100 1.54 33.02 -25.70
N GLU A 101 0.55 33.48 -26.48
CA GLU A 101 -0.87 33.31 -26.15
C GLU A 101 -1.32 31.85 -26.29
N LYS A 102 -0.82 31.12 -27.29
CA LYS A 102 -1.00 29.65 -27.39
C LYS A 102 -0.30 28.91 -26.25
N LEU A 103 0.88 29.36 -25.82
CA LEU A 103 1.59 28.81 -24.66
C LEU A 103 0.86 29.08 -23.34
N LYS A 104 0.13 30.20 -23.22
CA LYS A 104 -0.75 30.49 -22.07
C LYS A 104 -2.01 29.62 -22.04
N THR A 105 -2.50 29.16 -23.19
CA THR A 105 -3.71 28.32 -23.32
C THR A 105 -3.41 26.81 -23.30
N VAL A 106 -2.17 26.41 -23.57
CA VAL A 106 -1.68 25.05 -23.32
C VAL A 106 -1.31 24.96 -21.85
N ASP A 107 -2.12 24.24 -21.05
CA ASP A 107 -1.84 23.95 -19.64
C ASP A 107 -0.55 23.10 -19.51
N GLN A 108 0.59 23.79 -19.50
CA GLN A 108 1.90 23.18 -19.29
C GLN A 108 2.06 22.92 -17.80
N GLY A 109 1.42 21.85 -17.32
CA GLY A 109 1.67 21.36 -15.99
C GLY A 109 3.17 21.16 -15.73
N LYS A 110 3.61 21.41 -14.50
CA LYS A 110 5.03 21.38 -14.15
C LYS A 110 5.45 19.96 -13.76
N MET A 111 6.47 19.45 -14.43
CA MET A 111 7.21 18.28 -13.95
C MET A 111 8.10 18.72 -12.78
N LYS A 112 7.85 18.21 -11.57
CA LYS A 112 8.70 18.52 -10.41
C LYS A 112 9.91 17.59 -10.38
N PRO A 113 11.11 18.07 -10.03
CA PRO A 113 12.28 17.23 -9.81
C PRO A 113 12.20 16.56 -8.43
N VAL A 114 11.16 15.74 -8.23
CA VAL A 114 11.10 14.74 -7.16
C VAL A 114 11.46 13.38 -7.77
N PRO A 115 12.02 12.44 -7.00
CA PRO A 115 12.12 11.05 -7.45
C PRO A 115 10.72 10.57 -7.84
N GLY A 116 10.58 10.09 -9.08
CA GLY A 116 9.31 9.67 -9.66
C GLY A 116 8.83 10.57 -10.80
N LEU A 117 7.67 10.24 -11.35
CA LEU A 117 6.99 11.04 -12.39
C LEU A 117 5.90 11.86 -11.71
N HIS A 118 6.17 13.15 -11.44
CA HIS A 118 5.21 14.05 -10.81
C HIS A 118 4.74 15.13 -11.79
N TYR A 119 3.43 15.19 -12.02
CA TYR A 119 2.74 16.21 -12.78
C TYR A 119 1.84 17.05 -11.85
N GLU A 120 1.78 18.35 -12.10
CA GLU A 120 0.82 19.27 -11.49
C GLU A 120 0.34 20.27 -12.55
N SER A 121 -0.98 20.39 -12.73
CA SER A 121 -1.57 21.39 -13.64
C SER A 121 -1.26 22.81 -13.18
N SER A 122 -1.26 23.77 -14.10
CA SER A 122 -0.86 25.15 -13.79
C SER A 122 -1.77 25.83 -12.76
N ASP A 123 -3.04 25.43 -12.70
CA ASP A 123 -4.07 25.91 -11.76
C ASP A 123 -4.06 25.17 -10.40
N GLY A 124 -3.21 24.15 -10.26
CA GLY A 124 -3.11 23.27 -9.09
C GLY A 124 -4.35 22.40 -8.84
N ASN A 125 -5.28 22.31 -9.80
CA ASN A 125 -6.46 21.47 -9.65
C ASN A 125 -6.16 19.98 -9.81
N PHE A 126 -5.11 19.63 -10.55
CA PHE A 126 -4.76 18.24 -10.84
C PHE A 126 -3.31 17.96 -10.50
N THR A 127 -3.07 16.93 -9.71
CA THR A 127 -1.74 16.37 -9.49
C THR A 127 -1.76 14.88 -9.75
N ALA A 128 -0.64 14.35 -10.24
CA ALA A 128 -0.42 12.92 -10.39
C ALA A 128 1.06 12.60 -10.14
N GLU A 129 1.31 11.67 -9.24
CA GLU A 129 2.63 11.16 -8.89
C GLU A 129 2.65 9.65 -9.12
N ILE A 130 3.56 9.18 -9.96
CA ILE A 130 3.93 7.78 -10.01
C ILE A 130 5.08 7.57 -9.04
N ASN A 131 4.85 6.73 -8.04
CA ASN A 131 5.86 6.33 -7.06
C ASN A 131 5.98 4.80 -7.00
N GLY A 132 7.05 4.32 -6.39
CA GLY A 132 7.29 2.90 -6.24
C GLY A 132 8.21 2.56 -5.08
N ARG A 133 8.44 1.27 -4.91
CA ARG A 133 9.50 0.75 -4.05
C ARG A 133 9.90 -0.66 -4.44
N MET A 134 11.16 -0.98 -4.23
CA MET A 134 11.67 -2.34 -4.27
C MET A 134 12.39 -2.66 -2.96
N GLN A 135 12.10 -3.82 -2.39
CA GLN A 135 12.76 -4.36 -1.21
C GLN A 135 13.23 -5.78 -1.52
N ILE A 136 14.53 -6.00 -1.45
CA ILE A 136 15.17 -7.30 -1.64
C ILE A 136 15.74 -7.72 -0.30
N ASP A 137 15.31 -8.87 0.19
CA ASP A 137 15.67 -9.39 1.50
C ASP A 137 16.51 -10.64 1.36
N SER A 138 17.41 -10.87 2.32
CA SER A 138 18.06 -12.16 2.52
C SER A 138 18.08 -12.57 3.99
N GLN A 139 18.15 -13.87 4.22
CA GLN A 139 18.22 -14.52 5.52
C GLN A 139 19.32 -15.57 5.53
N SER A 140 20.12 -15.55 6.59
CA SER A 140 21.05 -16.60 6.96
C SER A 140 20.83 -16.99 8.42
N ASN A 141 20.42 -18.23 8.67
CA ASN A 141 20.28 -18.81 10.00
C ASN A 141 21.68 -19.20 10.50
N LEU A 142 22.17 -18.44 11.48
CA LEU A 142 23.46 -18.67 12.13
C LEU A 142 23.36 -19.79 13.16
N ILE A 143 22.22 -19.88 13.84
CA ILE A 143 21.84 -20.97 14.75
C ILE A 143 20.42 -21.38 14.40
N ASN A 144 20.18 -22.69 14.28
CA ASN A 144 18.91 -23.27 13.85
C ASN A 144 18.72 -24.62 14.56
N GLU A 145 18.79 -24.59 15.89
CA GLU A 145 18.69 -25.76 16.74
C GLU A 145 17.22 -25.97 17.12
N VAL A 146 16.58 -26.90 16.43
CA VAL A 146 15.18 -27.29 16.60
C VAL A 146 15.10 -28.78 16.92
N SER A 147 13.96 -29.25 17.41
CA SER A 147 13.75 -30.69 17.58
C SER A 147 13.88 -31.42 16.24
N PRO A 148 14.35 -32.68 16.21
CA PRO A 148 14.36 -33.46 14.98
C PRO A 148 12.93 -33.80 14.55
N ALA A 149 12.66 -33.75 13.24
CA ALA A 149 11.43 -34.31 12.70
C ALA A 149 11.43 -35.83 12.82
N THR A 150 10.27 -36.43 13.14
CA THR A 150 10.13 -37.88 13.34
C THR A 150 9.03 -38.45 12.44
N GLY A 151 9.15 -39.73 12.05
CA GLY A 151 8.12 -40.39 11.25
C GLY A 151 7.93 -39.74 9.87
N THR A 152 6.71 -39.26 9.59
CA THR A 152 6.34 -38.61 8.32
C THR A 152 6.37 -37.08 8.41
N ASP A 153 6.82 -36.52 9.53
CA ASP A 153 6.88 -35.06 9.72
C ASP A 153 7.94 -34.41 8.81
N LEU A 154 7.64 -33.21 8.33
CA LEU A 154 8.62 -32.39 7.61
C LEU A 154 9.66 -31.83 8.61
N PRO A 155 10.91 -31.57 8.17
CA PRO A 155 11.91 -30.90 9.00
C PRO A 155 11.38 -29.60 9.62
N TYR A 156 11.66 -29.39 10.90
CA TYR A 156 11.22 -28.21 11.67
C TYR A 156 12.19 -27.03 11.58
N GLU A 157 13.02 -26.97 10.54
CA GLU A 157 14.12 -25.99 10.44
C GLU A 157 13.72 -24.72 9.67
N LEU A 158 14.38 -23.59 9.98
CA LEU A 158 14.31 -22.40 9.14
C LEU A 158 15.29 -22.50 7.96
N ASN A 159 14.85 -22.08 6.78
CA ASN A 159 15.65 -22.08 5.57
C ASN A 159 16.40 -20.77 5.37
N ASN A 160 17.60 -20.86 4.79
CA ASN A 160 18.31 -19.72 4.25
C ASN A 160 17.70 -19.31 2.91
N GLY A 161 17.85 -18.04 2.52
CA GLY A 161 17.42 -17.63 1.19
C GLY A 161 17.45 -16.14 0.95
N ALA A 162 16.92 -15.75 -0.21
CA ALA A 162 16.67 -14.38 -0.59
C ALA A 162 15.33 -14.27 -1.32
N THR A 163 14.64 -13.14 -1.17
CA THR A 163 13.34 -12.90 -1.79
C THR A 163 13.15 -11.43 -2.18
N VAL A 164 12.32 -11.18 -3.18
CA VAL A 164 11.77 -9.85 -3.42
C VAL A 164 10.61 -9.67 -2.46
N ARG A 165 10.86 -8.97 -1.35
CA ARG A 165 9.88 -8.80 -0.28
C ARG A 165 8.71 -7.91 -0.69
N ARG A 166 9.00 -6.84 -1.44
CA ARG A 166 8.03 -5.90 -2.00
C ARG A 166 8.55 -5.39 -3.34
N ALA A 167 7.67 -5.34 -4.33
CA ALA A 167 7.90 -4.65 -5.58
C ALA A 167 6.61 -3.89 -5.87
N ARG A 168 6.54 -2.61 -5.48
CA ARG A 168 5.31 -1.83 -5.57
C ARG A 168 5.42 -0.71 -6.58
N LEU A 169 4.33 -0.49 -7.29
CA LEU A 169 4.10 0.69 -8.11
C LEU A 169 2.77 1.30 -7.67
N GLY A 170 2.75 2.61 -7.51
CA GLY A 170 1.57 3.36 -7.14
C GLY A 170 1.40 4.60 -7.98
N VAL A 171 0.15 5.03 -8.10
CA VAL A 171 -0.23 6.34 -8.59
C VAL A 171 -1.06 7.02 -7.51
N GLU A 172 -0.70 8.24 -7.16
CA GLU A 172 -1.47 9.07 -6.24
C GLU A 172 -1.51 10.50 -6.73
N GLY A 173 -2.49 11.26 -6.26
CA GLY A 173 -2.69 12.62 -6.73
C GLY A 173 -3.93 13.24 -6.14
N THR A 174 -4.19 14.47 -6.56
CA THR A 174 -5.33 15.27 -6.10
C THR A 174 -6.09 15.80 -7.31
N VAL A 175 -7.40 15.72 -7.24
CA VAL A 175 -8.35 16.25 -8.23
C VAL A 175 -9.18 17.35 -7.59
N LEU A 176 -9.32 18.48 -8.29
CA LEU A 176 -10.05 19.67 -7.83
C LEU A 176 -9.63 20.10 -6.41
N LYS A 177 -8.32 20.02 -6.11
CA LYS A 177 -7.65 20.41 -4.85
C LYS A 177 -8.02 19.63 -3.59
N ASN A 178 -9.20 19.01 -3.54
CA ASN A 178 -9.74 18.42 -2.31
C ASN A 178 -9.97 16.91 -2.41
N TRP A 179 -9.91 16.31 -3.61
CA TRP A 179 -10.09 14.88 -3.81
C TRP A 179 -8.75 14.18 -4.02
N ASP A 180 -8.19 13.61 -2.95
CA ASP A 180 -7.01 12.75 -3.08
C ASP A 180 -7.43 11.37 -3.62
N TYR A 181 -6.65 10.79 -4.51
CA TYR A 181 -6.78 9.38 -4.91
C TYR A 181 -5.45 8.67 -4.73
N LYS A 182 -5.52 7.36 -4.46
CA LYS A 182 -4.34 6.50 -4.42
C LYS A 182 -4.68 5.10 -4.90
N PHE A 183 -3.83 4.57 -5.76
CA PHE A 183 -3.81 3.17 -6.15
C PHE A 183 -2.38 2.64 -6.03
N GLU A 184 -2.16 1.53 -5.33
CA GLU A 184 -0.86 0.88 -5.16
C GLU A 184 -0.97 -0.63 -5.38
N TYR A 185 -0.14 -1.15 -6.29
CA TYR A 185 -0.05 -2.57 -6.61
C TYR A 185 1.30 -3.13 -6.17
N ASP A 186 1.31 -4.31 -5.55
CA ASP A 186 2.49 -5.06 -5.13
C ASP A 186 2.68 -6.33 -5.97
N PHE A 187 3.65 -6.31 -6.87
CA PHE A 187 3.99 -7.40 -7.79
C PHE A 187 4.64 -8.60 -7.09
N SER A 188 5.08 -8.44 -5.83
CA SER A 188 5.57 -9.58 -5.04
C SER A 188 4.45 -10.40 -4.41
N ARG A 189 3.20 -9.91 -4.49
CA ARG A 189 2.02 -10.56 -3.90
C ARG A 189 1.21 -11.30 -4.96
N GLY A 190 0.43 -12.29 -4.49
CA GLY A 190 -0.77 -12.74 -5.20
C GLY A 190 -0.76 -14.13 -5.81
N ALA A 191 0.33 -14.89 -5.69
CA ALA A 191 0.48 -16.28 -6.20
C ALA A 191 -0.26 -16.58 -7.52
N GLY A 192 -0.17 -15.65 -8.48
CA GLY A 192 -0.79 -15.78 -9.81
C GLY A 192 -2.15 -15.10 -10.01
N THR A 193 -2.70 -14.38 -9.02
CA THR A 193 -3.95 -13.62 -9.16
C THR A 193 -3.69 -12.12 -9.22
N ALA A 194 -4.24 -11.45 -10.24
CA ALA A 194 -4.06 -10.01 -10.44
C ALA A 194 -4.67 -9.19 -9.28
N ALA A 195 -5.84 -9.56 -8.77
CA ALA A 195 -6.48 -8.75 -7.75
C ALA A 195 -5.69 -8.70 -6.42
N ALA A 196 -4.92 -9.74 -6.10
CA ALA A 196 -4.24 -9.89 -4.82
C ALA A 196 -3.09 -8.89 -4.61
N GLY A 197 -2.51 -8.33 -5.67
CA GLY A 197 -1.46 -7.32 -5.54
C GLY A 197 -1.94 -5.97 -4.98
N ILE A 198 -3.24 -5.68 -4.98
CA ILE A 198 -3.77 -4.36 -4.61
C ILE A 198 -3.66 -4.14 -3.09
N THR A 199 -2.98 -3.05 -2.71
CA THR A 199 -2.74 -2.69 -1.30
C THR A 199 -3.53 -1.44 -0.89
N ASP A 200 -3.28 -0.30 -1.52
CA ASP A 200 -4.12 0.90 -1.40
C ASP A 200 -4.96 1.06 -2.69
N ALA A 201 -6.24 1.34 -2.55
CA ALA A 201 -7.15 1.69 -3.65
C ALA A 201 -8.30 2.52 -3.10
N PHE A 202 -8.09 3.82 -2.90
CA PHE A 202 -9.08 4.69 -2.26
C PHE A 202 -9.16 6.07 -2.90
N VAL A 203 -10.31 6.73 -2.65
CA VAL A 203 -10.51 8.16 -2.82
C VAL A 203 -10.70 8.77 -1.43
N ARG A 204 -10.19 9.98 -1.22
CA ARG A 204 -10.34 10.73 0.01
C ARG A 204 -10.73 12.17 -0.30
N TYR A 205 -11.82 12.61 0.31
CA TYR A 205 -12.21 14.01 0.30
C TYR A 205 -11.64 14.73 1.52
N ASN A 206 -10.90 15.80 1.27
CA ASN A 206 -10.39 16.71 2.29
C ASN A 206 -11.32 17.91 2.40
N PHE A 207 -11.85 18.14 3.60
CA PHE A 207 -12.62 19.34 3.87
C PHE A 207 -11.67 20.51 4.13
N ASP A 208 -12.19 21.74 4.07
CA ASP A 208 -11.44 22.94 4.50
C ASP A 208 -11.19 22.96 6.02
N SER A 209 -11.83 22.04 6.75
CA SER A 209 -11.58 21.76 8.16
C SER A 209 -10.54 20.64 8.33
N PRO A 210 -10.00 20.37 9.54
CA PRO A 210 -9.04 19.29 9.78
C PRO A 210 -9.57 17.85 9.56
N PHE A 211 -10.77 17.71 8.99
CA PHE A 211 -11.44 16.45 8.72
C PHE A 211 -11.20 15.98 7.27
N SER A 212 -11.14 14.65 7.10
CA SER A 212 -11.20 14.00 5.79
C SER A 212 -12.00 12.70 5.87
N ILE A 213 -12.65 12.37 4.76
CA ILE A 213 -13.37 11.10 4.59
C ILE A 213 -12.66 10.30 3.51
N LYS A 214 -12.42 9.02 3.76
CA LYS A 214 -11.81 8.09 2.81
C LYS A 214 -12.78 6.96 2.50
N ILE A 215 -12.87 6.56 1.23
CA ILE A 215 -13.67 5.41 0.78
C ILE A 215 -12.81 4.56 -0.15
N GLY A 216 -12.82 3.24 0.07
CA GLY A 216 -12.08 2.27 -0.73
C GLY A 216 -11.25 1.31 0.13
N SER A 217 -10.19 0.75 -0.44
CA SER A 217 -9.23 -0.13 0.24
C SER A 217 -8.09 0.66 0.85
N PHE A 218 -7.89 0.54 2.16
CA PHE A 218 -6.83 1.22 2.91
C PHE A 218 -6.55 0.50 4.24
N LYS A 219 -5.41 0.83 4.85
CA LYS A 219 -5.05 0.33 6.19
C LYS A 219 -6.03 0.76 7.27
N GLU A 220 -6.40 -0.15 8.16
CA GLU A 220 -7.13 0.18 9.38
C GLU A 220 -6.33 1.16 10.29
N PRO A 221 -7.00 2.12 10.97
CA PRO A 221 -6.36 3.02 11.92
C PRO A 221 -6.09 2.29 13.25
N PHE A 222 -4.98 1.57 13.33
CA PHE A 222 -4.58 0.80 14.52
C PHE A 222 -3.05 0.62 14.55
N SER A 223 -2.43 0.74 15.73
CA SER A 223 -0.97 0.60 15.95
C SER A 223 -0.09 1.67 15.26
N LEU A 224 0.97 2.12 15.94
CA LEU A 224 1.93 3.09 15.42
C LEU A 224 2.83 2.45 14.36
N GLU A 225 3.31 1.23 14.61
CA GLU A 225 4.11 0.48 13.65
C GLU A 225 3.30 0.08 12.42
N GLU A 226 2.03 -0.30 12.57
CA GLU A 226 1.21 -0.59 11.39
C GLU A 226 0.85 0.68 10.58
N ALA A 227 0.48 1.78 11.26
CA ALA A 227 0.20 3.06 10.61
C ALA A 227 1.42 3.62 9.87
N THR A 228 2.63 3.31 10.34
CA THR A 228 3.88 3.67 9.68
C THR A 228 4.01 2.93 8.34
N SER A 229 4.42 3.68 7.30
CA SER A 229 4.72 3.07 6.00
C SER A 229 5.88 2.09 6.13
N ASN A 230 5.78 0.93 5.48
CA ASN A 230 6.85 -0.08 5.47
C ASN A 230 8.18 0.39 4.86
N ARG A 231 8.21 1.59 4.26
CA ARG A 231 9.45 2.29 3.85
C ARG A 231 10.29 2.74 5.05
N PHE A 232 9.66 2.96 6.21
CA PHE A 232 10.23 3.73 7.32
C PHE A 232 10.34 2.93 8.63
N TYR A 233 10.23 1.60 8.58
CA TYR A 233 10.44 0.74 9.74
C TYR A 233 11.89 0.73 10.18
N THR A 234 12.14 0.71 11.49
CA THR A 234 13.51 0.62 12.04
C THR A 234 14.13 -0.74 11.78
N PHE A 235 13.33 -1.81 11.93
CA PHE A 235 13.75 -3.19 11.66
C PHE A 235 13.22 -3.65 10.30
N ILE A 236 13.88 -4.65 9.70
CA ILE A 236 13.44 -5.27 8.43
C ILE A 236 12.01 -5.79 8.56
N GLU A 237 11.69 -6.39 9.71
CA GLU A 237 10.39 -6.90 10.07
C GLU A 237 9.71 -6.13 11.20
N ARG A 238 8.38 -6.07 11.12
CA ARG A 238 7.55 -5.60 12.24
C ARG A 238 7.71 -6.51 13.45
N HIS A 239 7.28 -6.03 14.60
CA HIS A 239 7.30 -6.79 15.83
C HIS A 239 6.24 -7.90 15.82
N MET A 240 6.50 -8.99 16.56
CA MET A 240 5.70 -10.21 16.48
C MET A 240 4.23 -9.94 16.79
N SER A 241 3.96 -9.16 17.82
CA SER A 241 2.61 -8.80 18.24
C SER A 241 1.84 -7.98 17.19
N VAL A 242 2.50 -7.05 16.48
CA VAL A 242 1.87 -6.27 15.41
C VAL A 242 1.63 -7.14 14.18
N ASN A 243 2.59 -7.98 13.81
CA ASN A 243 2.42 -8.95 12.72
C ASN A 243 1.23 -9.89 13.00
N THR A 244 1.15 -10.44 14.20
CA THR A 244 0.12 -11.42 14.56
C THR A 244 -1.25 -10.79 14.77
N PHE A 245 -1.38 -9.67 15.48
CA PHE A 245 -2.70 -9.12 15.81
C PHE A 245 -3.23 -8.08 14.80
N VAL A 246 -2.39 -7.61 13.87
CA VAL A 246 -2.75 -6.54 12.92
C VAL A 246 -2.52 -6.97 11.47
N ASP A 247 -1.31 -7.39 11.10
CA ASP A 247 -0.98 -7.77 9.72
C ASP A 247 -1.61 -9.12 9.32
N ASN A 248 -1.66 -10.11 10.22
CA ASN A 248 -2.22 -11.44 9.94
C ASN A 248 -3.76 -11.44 9.73
N PRO A 249 -4.56 -10.67 10.49
CA PRO A 249 -5.94 -10.33 10.13
C PRO A 249 -6.10 -9.59 8.78
N ASN A 250 -4.99 -9.16 8.18
CA ASN A 250 -4.85 -8.24 7.05
C ASN A 250 -5.32 -6.83 7.38
N THR A 251 -4.38 -5.90 7.44
CA THR A 251 -4.62 -4.48 7.71
C THR A 251 -5.33 -3.74 6.55
N TYR A 252 -5.15 -4.19 5.29
CA TYR A 252 -5.71 -3.52 4.11
C TYR A 252 -7.13 -4.02 3.85
N LYS A 253 -8.11 -3.17 4.13
CA LYS A 253 -9.54 -3.51 4.08
C LYS A 253 -10.35 -2.46 3.33
N THR A 254 -11.45 -2.90 2.70
CA THR A 254 -12.37 -1.99 2.02
C THR A 254 -13.39 -1.41 3.00
N GLY A 255 -13.64 -0.10 2.94
CA GLY A 255 -14.70 0.51 3.72
C GLY A 255 -14.70 2.04 3.66
N ILE A 256 -15.18 2.65 4.74
CA ILE A 256 -15.22 4.10 4.92
C ILE A 256 -14.40 4.46 6.15
N GLY A 257 -13.57 5.49 6.03
CA GLY A 257 -12.72 6.00 7.10
C GLY A 257 -12.93 7.49 7.32
N LEU A 258 -12.96 7.91 8.58
CA LEU A 258 -12.94 9.30 9.02
C LEU A 258 -11.57 9.58 9.63
N ASN A 259 -10.99 10.72 9.30
CA ASN A 259 -9.73 11.15 9.89
C ASN A 259 -9.79 12.63 10.27
N TYR A 260 -9.45 12.94 11.51
CA TYR A 260 -9.24 14.29 12.02
C TYR A 260 -7.77 14.46 12.39
N ALA A 261 -7.09 15.46 11.85
CA ALA A 261 -5.67 15.68 12.13
C ALA A 261 -5.35 17.17 12.30
N VAL A 262 -4.87 17.52 13.49
CA VAL A 262 -4.32 18.83 13.84
C VAL A 262 -2.87 18.66 14.29
N PRO A 263 -2.02 19.70 14.32
CA PRO A 263 -0.56 19.55 14.46
C PRO A 263 -0.05 18.62 15.58
N ARG A 264 -0.82 18.41 16.65
CA ARG A 264 -0.45 17.55 17.79
C ARG A 264 -1.31 16.30 17.97
N TRP A 265 -2.42 16.15 17.25
CA TRP A 265 -3.38 15.07 17.47
C TRP A 265 -3.94 14.54 16.17
N GLN A 266 -4.12 13.23 16.11
CA GLN A 266 -4.76 12.52 15.03
C GLN A 266 -5.77 11.52 15.59
N ILE A 267 -6.96 11.51 14.98
CA ILE A 267 -8.03 10.55 15.28
C ILE A 267 -8.42 9.91 13.97
N GLY A 268 -8.36 8.59 13.91
CA GLY A 268 -8.83 7.79 12.79
C GLY A 268 -9.90 6.82 13.26
N ILE A 269 -11.01 6.75 12.54
CA ILE A 269 -12.07 5.75 12.75
C ILE A 269 -12.39 5.15 11.40
N ALA A 270 -12.60 3.83 11.34
CA ALA A 270 -12.99 3.16 10.12
C ALA A 270 -14.07 2.11 10.37
N PHE A 271 -14.98 2.01 9.41
CA PHE A 271 -15.92 0.91 9.30
C PHE A 271 -15.59 0.17 8.00
N GLN A 272 -15.10 -1.06 8.13
CA GLN A 272 -14.48 -1.81 7.04
C GLN A 272 -14.97 -3.25 7.03
N THR A 273 -14.86 -3.91 5.88
CA THR A 273 -15.20 -5.32 5.71
C THR A 273 -13.94 -6.18 5.79
N GLU A 274 -14.09 -7.45 6.13
CA GLU A 274 -13.01 -8.44 5.98
C GLU A 274 -12.50 -8.46 4.52
N PRO A 275 -11.21 -8.78 4.30
CA PRO A 275 -10.69 -8.99 2.96
C PRO A 275 -11.40 -10.13 2.23
N VAL A 276 -11.31 -10.11 0.90
CA VAL A 276 -11.99 -11.08 0.02
C VAL A 276 -10.91 -11.91 -0.70
N GLY A 277 -11.07 -13.23 -0.79
CA GLY A 277 -10.07 -14.15 -1.33
C GLY A 277 -9.87 -15.41 -0.47
N GLY A 278 -8.99 -16.33 -0.85
CA GLY A 278 -8.65 -17.48 0.01
C GLY A 278 -7.59 -17.14 1.08
N PHE A 279 -7.68 -17.67 2.30
CA PHE A 279 -6.61 -17.60 3.32
C PHE A 279 -5.19 -17.87 2.72
N GLY A 280 -4.19 -17.09 3.13
CA GLY A 280 -2.83 -17.11 2.53
C GLY A 280 -2.68 -16.48 1.13
N GLN A 281 -3.78 -16.37 0.37
CA GLN A 281 -3.87 -15.72 -0.96
C GLN A 281 -4.62 -14.37 -0.92
N SER A 282 -5.32 -14.11 0.19
CA SER A 282 -6.14 -12.91 0.44
C SER A 282 -5.24 -11.75 0.81
N VAL A 283 -4.63 -11.15 -0.20
CA VAL A 283 -3.77 -9.99 -0.02
C VAL A 283 -4.37 -8.69 -0.53
N SER A 284 -5.63 -8.74 -1.00
CA SER A 284 -6.42 -7.58 -1.35
C SER A 284 -7.87 -7.70 -0.90
N SER A 285 -8.55 -6.55 -0.83
CA SER A 285 -9.98 -6.46 -0.55
C SER A 285 -10.83 -6.36 -1.83
N VAL A 286 -10.26 -6.79 -2.96
CA VAL A 286 -10.83 -6.75 -4.29
C VAL A 286 -10.72 -8.14 -4.90
N ASN A 287 -11.84 -8.68 -5.39
CA ASN A 287 -11.94 -10.08 -5.78
C ASN A 287 -11.96 -10.24 -7.30
N ALA A 288 -11.17 -11.18 -7.84
CA ALA A 288 -11.26 -11.62 -9.24
C ALA A 288 -12.32 -12.72 -9.47
N ASN A 289 -12.59 -13.54 -8.44
CA ASN A 289 -13.45 -14.73 -8.46
C ASN A 289 -14.65 -14.50 -7.54
N GLY A 290 -15.58 -13.62 -7.94
CA GLY A 290 -16.72 -13.15 -7.15
C GLY A 290 -17.30 -14.16 -6.14
N ASN A 291 -17.68 -13.67 -4.96
CA ASN A 291 -18.36 -14.41 -3.89
C ASN A 291 -17.48 -15.40 -3.07
N GLN A 292 -16.24 -15.04 -2.72
CA GLN A 292 -15.37 -15.83 -1.83
C GLN A 292 -14.77 -14.95 -0.72
N SER A 293 -15.28 -15.03 0.51
CA SER A 293 -14.69 -14.33 1.66
C SER A 293 -13.35 -14.96 2.10
N ARG A 294 -12.53 -14.24 2.89
CA ARG A 294 -11.22 -14.69 3.41
C ARG A 294 -11.24 -16.12 3.98
N ASN A 295 -12.35 -16.48 4.61
CA ASN A 295 -12.55 -17.74 5.31
C ASN A 295 -13.18 -18.80 4.38
N ASN A 296 -13.10 -18.59 3.05
CA ASN A 296 -13.45 -19.52 1.96
C ASN A 296 -14.91 -20.01 1.94
N GLY A 297 -15.82 -19.09 1.62
CA GLY A 297 -17.18 -19.43 1.26
C GLY A 297 -17.95 -18.35 0.52
N SER A 298 -19.04 -18.79 -0.11
CA SER A 298 -20.05 -17.96 -0.76
C SER A 298 -20.91 -17.27 0.28
N GLY A 299 -21.02 -15.95 0.21
CA GLY A 299 -21.91 -15.15 1.04
C GLY A 299 -21.29 -14.64 2.34
N ASP A 300 -21.73 -13.43 2.70
CA ASP A 300 -21.52 -12.65 3.93
C ASP A 300 -20.07 -12.31 4.31
N ILE A 301 -19.64 -11.08 4.03
CA ILE A 301 -18.34 -10.56 4.48
C ILE A 301 -18.48 -10.08 5.93
N GLY A 302 -17.54 -10.46 6.80
CA GLY A 302 -17.47 -9.92 8.16
C GLY A 302 -17.27 -8.41 8.18
N TRP A 303 -17.69 -7.75 9.25
CA TRP A 303 -17.61 -6.31 9.43
C TRP A 303 -16.73 -5.95 10.62
N GLN A 304 -16.12 -4.78 10.54
CA GLN A 304 -15.26 -4.25 11.57
C GLN A 304 -15.56 -2.77 11.80
N GLY A 305 -15.66 -2.40 13.08
CA GLY A 305 -15.49 -1.02 13.54
C GLY A 305 -14.17 -0.90 14.29
N ILE A 306 -13.34 0.07 13.94
CA ILE A 306 -12.01 0.26 14.55
C ILE A 306 -11.64 1.73 14.60
N GLY A 307 -10.85 2.12 15.60
CA GLY A 307 -10.33 3.46 15.70
C GLY A 307 -9.03 3.56 16.49
N ARG A 308 -8.36 4.68 16.27
CA ARG A 308 -7.12 5.07 16.93
C ARG A 308 -7.13 6.56 17.22
N ILE A 309 -6.70 6.91 18.43
CA ILE A 309 -6.40 8.29 18.83
C ILE A 309 -4.92 8.31 19.16
N SER A 310 -4.18 9.23 18.53
CA SER A 310 -2.75 9.40 18.78
C SER A 310 -2.37 10.87 18.81
N GLY A 311 -1.31 11.21 19.52
CA GLY A 311 -0.87 12.59 19.62
C GLY A 311 0.44 12.77 20.35
N ARG A 312 0.90 14.02 20.38
CA ARG A 312 2.19 14.43 20.95
C ARG A 312 2.00 15.38 22.13
N PRO A 313 1.53 14.90 23.31
CA PRO A 313 1.16 15.75 24.45
C PRO A 313 2.32 16.56 25.02
N TRP A 314 3.55 16.03 24.94
CA TRP A 314 4.77 16.79 25.18
C TRP A 314 5.53 16.96 23.86
N MET A 315 5.89 18.20 23.54
CA MET A 315 6.60 18.56 22.31
C MET A 315 7.28 19.92 22.50
N ILE A 316 8.57 19.98 22.24
CA ILE A 316 9.34 21.23 22.13
C ILE A 316 9.40 21.64 20.66
N ASP A 317 9.74 20.69 19.79
CA ASP A 317 9.86 20.85 18.35
C ASP A 317 9.66 19.49 17.65
N GLU A 318 9.77 19.45 16.32
CA GLU A 318 9.61 18.24 15.51
C GLU A 318 10.71 17.17 15.71
N THR A 319 11.68 17.43 16.58
CA THR A 319 12.76 16.49 16.96
C THR A 319 12.74 16.13 18.45
N LYS A 320 11.87 16.75 19.26
CA LYS A 320 11.77 16.52 20.70
C LYS A 320 10.32 16.45 21.14
N TYR A 321 9.78 15.24 21.23
CA TYR A 321 8.39 15.01 21.61
C TYR A 321 8.16 13.60 22.14
N LEU A 322 7.04 13.45 22.85
CA LEU A 322 6.50 12.19 23.30
C LEU A 322 5.20 11.97 22.53
N HIS A 323 5.16 10.91 21.73
CA HIS A 323 3.96 10.34 21.12
C HIS A 323 3.27 9.40 22.10
N VAL A 324 1.94 9.47 22.17
CA VAL A 324 1.10 8.48 22.84
C VAL A 324 -0.09 8.17 21.96
N GLY A 325 -0.62 6.95 22.08
CA GLY A 325 -1.84 6.58 21.39
C GLY A 325 -2.52 5.36 21.99
N ILE A 326 -3.80 5.23 21.67
CA ILE A 326 -4.63 4.08 21.97
C ILE A 326 -5.42 3.69 20.73
N SER A 327 -5.62 2.39 20.54
CA SER A 327 -6.42 1.85 19.45
C SER A 327 -7.38 0.80 19.99
N ALA A 328 -8.58 0.73 19.43
CA ALA A 328 -9.57 -0.29 19.77
C ALA A 328 -10.43 -0.64 18.56
N GLY A 329 -10.87 -1.90 18.46
CA GLY A 329 -11.80 -2.30 17.42
C GLY A 329 -12.45 -3.65 17.67
N HIS A 330 -13.60 -3.85 17.05
CA HIS A 330 -14.40 -5.07 17.06
C HIS A 330 -14.51 -5.59 15.63
N THR A 331 -14.26 -6.88 15.42
CA THR A 331 -14.39 -7.53 14.12
C THR A 331 -15.23 -8.79 14.24
N THR A 332 -16.28 -8.92 13.43
CA THR A 332 -17.03 -10.16 13.32
C THR A 332 -16.30 -11.16 12.42
N VAL A 333 -16.40 -12.44 12.76
CA VAL A 333 -15.76 -13.53 12.01
C VAL A 333 -16.83 -14.34 11.30
N ASN A 334 -16.69 -14.51 9.98
CA ASN A 334 -17.53 -15.44 9.25
C ASN A 334 -16.96 -16.87 9.33
N ASN A 335 -17.75 -17.80 9.88
CA ASN A 335 -17.44 -19.22 9.94
C ASN A 335 -18.17 -19.99 8.85
N GLN A 336 -17.43 -20.85 8.14
CA GLN A 336 -17.99 -21.63 7.05
C GLN A 336 -18.36 -23.04 7.52
N TYR A 337 -19.65 -23.31 7.55
CA TYR A 337 -20.22 -24.64 7.76
C TYR A 337 -20.92 -25.10 6.48
N ARG A 338 -20.85 -26.41 6.21
CA ARG A 338 -21.60 -27.03 5.12
C ARG A 338 -23.08 -27.13 5.48
N ALA A 339 -23.92 -27.37 4.47
CA ALA A 339 -25.36 -27.53 4.65
C ALA A 339 -25.73 -28.70 5.59
N ASP A 340 -24.86 -29.69 5.73
CA ASP A 340 -25.02 -30.81 6.67
C ASP A 340 -24.59 -30.49 8.11
N GLY A 341 -24.19 -29.24 8.38
CA GLY A 341 -23.73 -28.78 9.71
C GLY A 341 -22.27 -29.15 10.03
N SER A 342 -21.57 -29.87 9.13
CA SER A 342 -20.15 -30.13 9.30
C SER A 342 -19.33 -28.85 9.08
N PHE A 343 -18.31 -28.64 9.91
CA PHE A 343 -17.42 -27.52 9.72
C PHE A 343 -16.55 -27.76 8.47
N SER A 344 -16.37 -26.72 7.66
CA SER A 344 -15.48 -26.78 6.51
C SER A 344 -14.02 -26.72 6.98
N GLN A 345 -13.55 -27.77 7.64
CA GLN A 345 -12.18 -27.90 8.12
C GLN A 345 -11.36 -28.81 7.20
N VAL A 346 -10.12 -28.36 6.97
CA VAL A 346 -8.92 -29.05 6.50
C VAL A 346 -9.10 -30.46 5.89
N ASN A 347 -8.73 -30.58 4.61
CA ASN A 347 -7.97 -31.75 4.16
C ASN A 347 -6.78 -31.31 3.27
N ALA A 348 -5.59 -31.43 3.85
CA ALA A 348 -4.35 -31.95 3.25
C ALA A 348 -3.69 -31.30 2.02
N THR A 349 -4.15 -30.16 1.48
CA THR A 349 -3.48 -29.51 0.33
C THR A 349 -3.03 -28.09 0.64
N PRO A 350 -1.75 -27.72 0.42
CA PRO A 350 -1.32 -26.33 0.43
C PRO A 350 -2.20 -25.50 -0.51
N GLY A 351 -2.92 -24.50 0.03
CA GLY A 351 -3.76 -23.58 -0.75
C GLY A 351 -5.28 -23.81 -0.69
N GLN A 352 -5.78 -24.80 0.07
CA GLN A 352 -7.21 -24.90 0.38
C GLN A 352 -7.52 -24.42 1.80
N ASN A 353 -8.40 -23.42 1.89
CA ASN A 353 -8.61 -22.63 3.09
C ASN A 353 -9.82 -23.14 3.87
N SER A 354 -9.63 -23.25 5.18
CA SER A 354 -10.66 -23.68 6.13
C SER A 354 -11.63 -22.54 6.42
N GLY A 355 -12.87 -22.88 6.77
CA GLY A 355 -13.75 -21.95 7.48
C GLY A 355 -13.09 -21.43 8.77
N GLY A 356 -13.50 -20.28 9.29
CA GLY A 356 -13.02 -19.75 10.57
C GLY A 356 -11.75 -18.90 10.50
N MET A 357 -11.05 -18.76 11.63
CA MET A 357 -9.90 -17.87 11.79
C MET A 357 -8.84 -18.47 12.71
N SER A 358 -7.57 -18.15 12.47
CA SER A 358 -6.45 -18.41 13.37
C SER A 358 -5.54 -17.19 13.46
N PHE A 359 -4.76 -17.12 14.54
CA PHE A 359 -3.63 -16.21 14.69
C PHE A 359 -2.33 -16.99 14.57
N VAL A 360 -1.40 -16.47 13.77
CA VAL A 360 -0.09 -17.11 13.55
C VAL A 360 1.04 -16.09 13.67
N ALA A 361 2.22 -16.57 14.04
CA ALA A 361 3.43 -15.76 14.13
C ALA A 361 4.64 -16.50 13.56
N PHE A 362 5.54 -15.71 12.96
CA PHE A 362 6.87 -16.13 12.52
C PHE A 362 7.91 -15.29 13.27
N LEU A 363 9.11 -15.84 13.47
CA LEU A 363 10.15 -15.23 14.30
C LEU A 363 10.94 -14.19 13.49
N GLY A 364 10.36 -13.00 13.32
CA GLY A 364 11.09 -11.80 12.87
C GLY A 364 11.74 -11.84 11.48
N THR A 365 11.35 -12.78 10.62
CA THR A 365 11.84 -12.90 9.23
C THR A 365 10.70 -13.06 8.21
N ASN A 366 10.90 -12.58 6.98
CA ASN A 366 9.98 -12.78 5.85
C ASN A 366 10.55 -13.59 4.68
N VAL A 367 11.78 -14.11 4.80
CA VAL A 367 12.34 -15.02 3.78
C VAL A 367 11.79 -16.43 3.99
N ASP A 368 12.02 -17.02 5.17
CA ASP A 368 11.28 -18.19 5.63
C ASP A 368 10.13 -17.75 6.54
N ARG A 369 8.89 -17.90 6.07
CA ARG A 369 7.66 -17.50 6.79
C ARG A 369 6.99 -18.68 7.49
N THR A 370 7.76 -19.60 8.04
CA THR A 370 7.22 -20.70 8.83
C THR A 370 6.38 -20.14 10.01
N ASN A 371 5.11 -20.52 10.06
CA ASN A 371 4.19 -20.16 11.15
C ASN A 371 4.51 -21.03 12.36
N ILE A 372 5.40 -20.54 13.22
CA ILE A 372 5.91 -21.28 14.37
C ILE A 372 4.88 -21.27 15.50
N LEU A 373 4.42 -20.08 15.90
CA LEU A 373 3.31 -19.95 16.84
C LEU A 373 2.01 -19.93 16.05
N ASN A 374 1.00 -20.67 16.51
CA ASN A 374 -0.25 -20.87 15.79
C ASN A 374 -1.35 -21.31 16.75
N THR A 375 -2.43 -20.52 16.86
CA THR A 375 -3.58 -20.86 17.73
C THR A 375 -4.33 -22.11 17.30
N GLY A 376 -4.05 -22.65 16.11
CA GLY A 376 -4.95 -23.52 15.39
C GLY A 376 -6.20 -22.74 14.95
N ASN A 377 -7.12 -23.43 14.29
CA ASN A 377 -8.41 -22.84 13.95
C ASN A 377 -9.22 -22.59 15.24
N LEU A 378 -9.68 -21.36 15.41
CA LEU A 378 -10.52 -20.92 16.53
C LEU A 378 -12.00 -21.35 16.35
N THR A 379 -12.33 -22.02 15.26
CA THR A 379 -13.58 -22.76 15.09
C THR A 379 -13.25 -24.22 14.83
N SER A 380 -13.96 -25.13 15.49
CA SER A 380 -13.71 -26.57 15.43
C SER A 380 -14.97 -27.37 15.72
N GLY A 381 -15.17 -28.45 14.97
CA GLY A 381 -16.27 -29.40 15.16
C GLY A 381 -17.61 -28.98 14.52
N PRO A 382 -18.56 -29.92 14.35
CA PRO A 382 -19.87 -29.65 13.75
C PRO A 382 -20.75 -28.70 14.59
N ILE A 383 -21.72 -28.05 13.94
CA ILE A 383 -22.69 -27.19 14.64
C ILE A 383 -23.44 -27.99 15.71
N GLY A 384 -23.42 -27.49 16.94
CA GLY A 384 -24.19 -28.05 18.06
C GLY A 384 -23.63 -29.35 18.63
N ALA A 385 -22.52 -29.86 18.10
CA ALA A 385 -21.82 -31.00 18.70
C ALA A 385 -21.22 -30.61 20.05
N GLU A 386 -21.22 -31.55 20.99
CA GLU A 386 -20.53 -31.39 22.27
C GLU A 386 -19.03 -31.16 22.04
N GLY A 387 -18.45 -30.20 22.74
CA GLY A 387 -17.03 -29.81 22.55
C GLY A 387 -16.75 -29.00 21.28
N SER A 388 -17.76 -28.72 20.44
CA SER A 388 -17.58 -27.78 19.32
C SER A 388 -17.30 -26.37 19.83
N ARG A 389 -16.50 -25.63 19.06
CA ARG A 389 -16.13 -24.23 19.35
C ARG A 389 -16.29 -23.40 18.11
N ARG A 390 -16.68 -22.14 18.29
CA ARG A 390 -16.89 -21.22 17.19
C ARG A 390 -16.54 -19.80 17.62
N ILE A 391 -15.57 -19.19 16.94
CA ILE A 391 -15.29 -17.76 17.13
C ILE A 391 -16.34 -16.93 16.40
N ASP A 392 -17.07 -16.06 17.10
CA ASP A 392 -18.07 -15.17 16.50
C ASP A 392 -17.48 -13.79 16.20
N SER A 393 -16.55 -13.32 17.04
CA SER A 393 -15.86 -12.05 16.87
C SER A 393 -14.56 -12.02 17.66
N TYR A 394 -13.75 -10.99 17.41
CA TYR A 394 -12.62 -10.65 18.25
C TYR A 394 -12.51 -9.14 18.46
N ASP A 395 -12.10 -8.75 19.66
CA ASP A 395 -11.85 -7.36 20.03
C ASP A 395 -10.35 -7.13 20.16
N ARG A 396 -9.84 -6.05 19.55
CA ARG A 396 -8.43 -5.68 19.63
C ARG A 396 -8.26 -4.39 20.38
N PHE A 397 -7.28 -4.36 21.26
CA PHE A 397 -6.86 -3.20 22.03
C PHE A 397 -5.36 -2.99 21.85
N GLY A 398 -4.96 -1.73 21.64
CA GLY A 398 -3.57 -1.33 21.50
C GLY A 398 -3.28 -0.10 22.33
N ALA A 399 -2.14 -0.10 23.01
CA ALA A 399 -1.56 1.08 23.65
C ALA A 399 -0.16 1.29 23.10
N GLU A 400 0.17 2.52 22.72
CA GLU A 400 1.42 2.86 22.04
C GLU A 400 2.05 4.12 22.64
N SER A 401 3.37 4.14 22.68
CA SER A 401 4.16 5.30 23.11
C SER A 401 5.46 5.36 22.33
N ALA A 402 5.91 6.57 22.01
CA ALA A 402 7.24 6.76 21.46
C ALA A 402 7.86 8.09 21.88
N LEU A 403 9.11 8.08 22.32
CA LEU A 403 9.89 9.27 22.63
C LEU A 403 10.84 9.54 21.47
N VAL A 404 10.91 10.79 21.02
CA VAL A 404 11.96 11.28 20.12
C VAL A 404 12.67 12.42 20.82
N TYR A 405 14.00 12.35 20.90
CA TYR A 405 14.84 13.36 21.51
C TYR A 405 16.12 13.54 20.68
N GLY A 406 16.00 14.32 19.60
CA GLY A 406 17.02 14.47 18.57
C GLY A 406 17.35 13.12 17.92
N PRO A 407 18.62 12.68 17.95
CA PRO A 407 19.01 11.41 17.33
C PRO A 407 18.53 10.18 18.06
N PHE A 408 18.14 10.30 19.33
CA PHE A 408 17.61 9.19 20.11
C PHE A 408 16.10 9.04 19.89
N SER A 409 15.64 7.81 19.71
CA SER A 409 14.22 7.48 19.81
C SER A 409 13.98 6.17 20.56
N ALA A 410 12.82 6.09 21.20
CA ALA A 410 12.31 4.88 21.85
C ALA A 410 10.85 4.68 21.45
N GLN A 411 10.41 3.45 21.26
CA GLN A 411 9.02 3.12 20.95
C GLN A 411 8.63 1.83 21.64
N ALA A 412 7.39 1.75 22.10
CA ALA A 412 6.79 0.54 22.63
C ALA A 412 5.30 0.46 22.28
N GLU A 413 4.81 -0.76 22.07
CA GLU A 413 3.37 -1.03 21.95
C GLU A 413 2.99 -2.29 22.73
N PHE A 414 1.84 -2.26 23.36
CA PHE A 414 1.17 -3.41 23.97
C PHE A 414 -0.13 -3.67 23.23
N LEU A 415 -0.39 -4.93 22.89
CA LEU A 415 -1.53 -5.37 22.11
C LEU A 415 -2.22 -6.54 22.81
N ARG A 416 -3.55 -6.50 22.81
CA ARG A 416 -4.42 -7.58 23.31
C ARG A 416 -5.54 -7.87 22.33
N THR A 417 -5.80 -9.13 22.09
CA THR A 417 -6.92 -9.61 21.28
C THR A 417 -7.81 -10.53 22.11
N ASN A 418 -9.05 -10.11 22.40
CA ASN A 418 -10.04 -10.96 23.06
C ASN A 418 -10.78 -11.81 22.03
N ILE A 419 -10.99 -13.08 22.33
CA ILE A 419 -11.68 -14.04 21.47
C ILE A 419 -13.08 -14.27 22.04
N ASN A 420 -14.11 -14.04 21.22
CA ASN A 420 -15.50 -14.14 21.64
C ASN A 420 -16.25 -15.16 20.79
N GLY A 421 -17.03 -16.03 21.43
CA GLY A 421 -17.91 -16.98 20.72
C GLY A 421 -18.26 -18.21 21.54
N LEU A 422 -18.79 -19.23 20.88
CA LEU A 422 -19.16 -20.49 21.50
C LEU A 422 -17.92 -21.25 21.96
N GLY A 423 -17.92 -21.69 23.22
CA GLY A 423 -16.80 -22.42 23.83
C GLY A 423 -15.65 -21.52 24.27
N TYR A 424 -15.82 -20.19 24.19
CA TYR A 424 -14.90 -19.20 24.71
C TYR A 424 -15.49 -18.53 25.96
N SER A 425 -14.69 -18.42 27.02
CA SER A 425 -15.03 -17.92 28.35
C SER A 425 -14.10 -16.78 28.81
N GLY A 426 -13.65 -15.93 27.88
CA GLY A 426 -12.80 -14.77 28.15
C GLY A 426 -11.34 -14.94 27.71
N GLU A 427 -11.10 -15.88 26.80
CA GLU A 427 -9.78 -16.14 26.25
C GLU A 427 -9.26 -14.93 25.49
N HIS A 428 -7.97 -14.67 25.64
CA HIS A 428 -7.32 -13.54 25.01
C HIS A 428 -5.85 -13.84 24.70
N LEU A 429 -5.34 -13.16 23.69
CA LEU A 429 -3.96 -13.24 23.24
C LEU A 429 -3.29 -11.90 23.54
N THR A 430 -2.02 -11.91 23.94
CA THR A 430 -1.30 -10.69 24.31
C THR A 430 0.10 -10.68 23.73
N GLY A 431 0.61 -9.49 23.44
CA GLY A 431 1.98 -9.32 23.03
C GLY A 431 2.38 -7.87 23.12
N TYR A 432 3.67 -7.63 23.30
CA TYR A 432 4.23 -6.30 23.37
C TYR A 432 5.62 -6.29 22.79
N TYR A 433 6.08 -5.10 22.45
CA TYR A 433 7.47 -4.89 22.09
C TYR A 433 7.94 -3.54 22.57
N GLY A 434 9.26 -3.40 22.62
CA GLY A 434 9.91 -2.12 22.81
C GLY A 434 11.24 -2.08 22.08
N TYR A 435 11.61 -0.92 21.55
CA TYR A 435 12.93 -0.73 20.97
C TYR A 435 13.48 0.67 21.23
N LEU A 436 14.80 0.76 21.18
CA LEU A 436 15.58 1.99 21.22
C LEU A 436 16.32 2.12 19.88
N SER A 437 16.43 3.34 19.35
CA SER A 437 17.30 3.63 18.23
C SER A 437 18.04 4.94 18.40
N TYR A 438 19.20 5.04 17.74
CA TYR A 438 20.04 6.21 17.77
C TYR A 438 20.65 6.47 16.39
N PHE A 439 20.46 7.68 15.85
CA PHE A 439 21.16 8.13 14.64
C PHE A 439 22.57 8.64 14.99
N LEU A 440 23.58 7.86 14.62
CA LEU A 440 24.99 8.18 14.86
C LEU A 440 25.44 9.48 14.17
N THR A 441 24.75 9.84 13.10
CA THR A 441 25.01 11.02 12.25
C THR A 441 24.14 12.24 12.60
N GLY A 442 23.29 12.13 13.64
CA GLY A 442 22.58 13.24 14.26
C GLY A 442 21.17 13.51 13.73
N GLU A 443 20.70 12.80 12.70
CA GLU A 443 19.32 12.92 12.19
C GLU A 443 18.30 12.59 13.28
N SER A 444 17.10 13.16 13.18
CA SER A 444 15.97 12.82 14.06
C SER A 444 14.92 12.03 13.30
N ARG A 445 14.19 11.17 14.02
CA ARG A 445 13.07 10.43 13.44
C ARG A 445 11.98 11.40 12.96
N ALA A 446 11.59 11.29 11.68
CA ALA A 446 10.55 12.11 11.09
C ALA A 446 9.15 11.55 11.40
N TYR A 447 8.16 12.43 11.52
CA TYR A 447 6.79 12.09 11.88
C TYR A 447 5.77 12.78 10.98
N GLN A 448 4.71 12.07 10.63
CA GLN A 448 3.60 12.58 9.83
C GLN A 448 2.32 12.57 10.66
N VAL A 449 1.89 13.76 11.05
CA VAL A 449 0.70 13.98 11.90
C VAL A 449 -0.57 13.39 11.29
N ARG A 450 -0.78 13.54 9.97
CA ARG A 450 -2.01 13.09 9.29
C ARG A 450 -2.30 11.59 9.47
N ASN A 451 -1.25 10.78 9.64
CA ASN A 451 -1.35 9.33 9.88
C ASN A 451 -0.99 8.96 11.33
N GLY A 452 -0.53 9.93 12.11
CA GLY A 452 0.05 9.71 13.42
C GLY A 452 1.21 8.71 13.41
N ALA A 453 2.14 8.80 12.45
CA ALA A 453 3.08 7.71 12.16
C ALA A 453 4.46 8.21 11.70
N TRP A 454 5.47 7.33 11.67
CA TRP A 454 6.81 7.70 11.20
C TRP A 454 6.83 8.00 9.71
N ASN A 455 7.75 8.89 9.33
CA ASN A 455 7.92 9.36 7.98
C ASN A 455 9.37 9.17 7.50
N ARG A 456 9.62 9.53 6.24
CA ARG A 456 10.91 9.42 5.56
C ARG A 456 12.03 10.13 6.32
N ILE A 457 13.14 9.44 6.47
CA ILE A 457 14.40 10.01 6.95
C ILE A 457 15.12 10.67 5.78
N THR A 458 15.54 11.91 5.99
CA THR A 458 16.39 12.65 5.05
C THR A 458 17.75 12.82 5.70
N PRO A 459 18.82 12.19 5.18
CA PRO A 459 20.17 12.39 5.69
C PRO A 459 20.55 13.87 5.69
N HIS A 460 21.23 14.35 6.74
CA HIS A 460 21.74 15.72 6.77
C HIS A 460 22.71 15.99 5.62
N ARG A 461 23.48 14.96 5.25
CA ARG A 461 24.38 14.93 4.09
C ARG A 461 24.29 13.57 3.42
N ASN A 462 23.81 13.54 2.19
CA ASN A 462 23.81 12.32 1.37
C ASN A 462 25.23 11.76 1.22
N PHE A 463 25.33 10.45 1.00
CA PHE A 463 26.59 9.77 0.80
C PHE A 463 27.27 10.20 -0.49
N HIS A 464 28.58 10.46 -0.42
CA HIS A 464 29.42 10.77 -1.57
C HIS A 464 30.74 10.01 -1.49
N TRP A 465 31.03 9.17 -2.50
CA TRP A 465 32.26 8.35 -2.58
C TRP A 465 33.57 9.11 -2.40
N ARG A 466 33.61 10.39 -2.83
CA ARG A 466 34.79 11.26 -2.75
C ARG A 466 34.51 12.56 -1.98
N GLY A 467 33.43 12.59 -1.20
CA GLY A 467 32.99 13.76 -0.45
C GLY A 467 32.85 13.47 1.04
N PRO A 468 32.56 14.49 1.86
CA PRO A 468 32.45 14.32 3.31
C PRO A 468 31.12 13.71 3.77
N GLY A 469 30.21 13.40 2.84
CA GLY A 469 28.88 12.89 3.15
C GLY A 469 28.90 11.38 3.36
N TRP A 470 28.42 10.94 4.53
CA TRP A 470 28.38 9.52 4.91
C TRP A 470 26.98 8.90 4.80
N GLY A 471 25.96 9.69 4.42
CA GLY A 471 24.56 9.32 4.62
C GLY A 471 24.19 9.36 6.10
N ALA A 472 23.00 8.87 6.44
CA ALA A 472 22.59 8.68 7.84
C ALA A 472 22.88 7.25 8.31
N TRP A 473 23.31 7.09 9.55
CA TRP A 473 23.53 5.79 10.19
C TRP A 473 22.68 5.67 11.45
N GLU A 474 21.90 4.61 11.55
CA GLU A 474 21.05 4.32 12.70
C GLU A 474 21.40 2.95 13.27
N PHE A 475 21.62 2.90 14.58
CA PHE A 475 21.67 1.66 15.33
C PHE A 475 20.37 1.50 16.13
N ALA A 476 19.87 0.27 16.24
CA ALA A 476 18.71 -0.03 17.08
C ALA A 476 18.84 -1.38 17.80
N VAL A 477 18.20 -1.47 18.95
CA VAL A 477 18.00 -2.70 19.72
C VAL A 477 16.54 -2.78 20.13
N GLY A 478 15.94 -3.97 20.02
CA GLY A 478 14.55 -4.20 20.34
C GLY A 478 14.32 -5.55 21.01
N TYR A 479 13.20 -5.65 21.69
CA TYR A 479 12.69 -6.84 22.35
C TYR A 479 11.23 -7.04 21.96
N ASP A 480 10.86 -8.29 21.73
CA ASP A 480 9.49 -8.72 21.44
C ASP A 480 9.05 -9.79 22.42
N TYR A 481 7.77 -9.76 22.77
CA TYR A 481 7.09 -10.83 23.49
C TYR A 481 5.73 -11.09 22.85
N LEU A 482 5.39 -12.35 22.68
CA LEU A 482 4.08 -12.79 22.21
C LEU A 482 3.64 -14.02 22.98
N ASN A 483 2.43 -13.98 23.52
CA ASN A 483 1.78 -15.10 24.20
C ASN A 483 0.39 -15.33 23.63
N MET A 484 0.21 -16.50 23.01
CA MET A 484 -1.07 -16.95 22.46
C MET A 484 -1.64 -18.15 23.24
N ASN A 485 -1.20 -18.36 24.49
CA ASN A 485 -1.72 -19.37 25.40
C ASN A 485 -2.68 -18.76 26.41
N ASN A 486 -3.97 -19.09 26.31
CA ASN A 486 -4.96 -18.66 27.30
C ASN A 486 -6.18 -19.58 27.32
N GLY A 487 -6.53 -20.09 28.50
CA GLY A 487 -7.62 -21.05 28.66
C GLY A 487 -7.44 -22.26 27.74
N ILE A 488 -8.41 -22.46 26.86
CA ILE A 488 -8.43 -23.56 25.87
C ILE A 488 -7.59 -23.30 24.61
N ILE A 489 -7.04 -22.09 24.45
CA ILE A 489 -6.20 -21.73 23.30
C ILE A 489 -4.74 -22.03 23.65
N HIS A 490 -4.11 -22.86 22.83
CA HIS A 490 -2.70 -23.24 22.96
C HIS A 490 -1.94 -22.79 21.70
N GLY A 491 -1.73 -21.49 21.56
CA GLY A 491 -1.09 -20.92 20.37
C GLY A 491 0.44 -20.84 20.42
N GLY A 492 1.04 -21.11 21.59
CA GLY A 492 2.46 -20.96 21.84
C GLY A 492 2.84 -19.56 22.33
N GLU A 493 4.08 -19.46 22.77
CA GLU A 493 4.69 -18.26 23.38
C GLU A 493 6.12 -18.13 22.89
N ALA A 494 6.58 -16.90 22.65
CA ALA A 494 7.98 -16.64 22.33
C ALA A 494 8.40 -15.21 22.69
N ASP A 495 9.68 -15.06 23.01
CA ASP A 495 10.37 -13.78 23.11
C ASP A 495 11.69 -13.77 22.35
N MET A 496 12.05 -12.59 21.85
CA MET A 496 13.26 -12.43 21.05
C MET A 496 13.87 -11.05 21.22
N ILE A 497 15.18 -10.98 21.00
CA ILE A 497 15.92 -9.74 20.86
C ILE A 497 16.32 -9.53 19.40
N ARG A 498 16.36 -8.27 19.01
CA ARG A 498 16.74 -7.83 17.66
C ARG A 498 17.73 -6.68 17.73
N PHE A 499 18.78 -6.76 16.94
CA PHE A 499 19.71 -5.66 16.70
C PHE A 499 19.59 -5.22 15.25
N ALA A 500 19.71 -3.92 15.00
CA ALA A 500 19.75 -3.39 13.64
C ALA A 500 20.87 -2.37 13.46
N LEU A 501 21.48 -2.41 12.28
CA LEU A 501 22.30 -1.35 11.74
C LEU A 501 21.73 -0.95 10.38
N ASN A 502 21.30 0.30 10.26
CA ASN A 502 20.72 0.85 9.05
C ASN A 502 21.61 1.96 8.51
N TRP A 503 21.81 1.93 7.20
CA TRP A 503 22.47 2.98 6.46
C TRP A 503 21.53 3.60 5.44
N TYR A 504 21.43 4.92 5.46
CA TYR A 504 20.65 5.73 4.55
C TYR A 504 21.62 6.57 3.71
N PRO A 505 22.24 6.01 2.66
CA PRO A 505 23.12 6.76 1.78
C PRO A 505 22.40 7.92 1.08
N HIS A 506 21.10 7.79 0.86
CA HIS A 506 20.25 8.82 0.26
C HIS A 506 18.84 8.72 0.87
N THR A 507 18.04 9.78 0.75
CA THR A 507 16.63 9.82 1.17
C THR A 507 15.73 8.71 0.58
N HIS A 508 16.20 8.05 -0.49
CA HIS A 508 15.44 7.06 -1.27
C HIS A 508 16.15 5.70 -1.38
N VAL A 509 17.31 5.55 -0.73
CA VAL A 509 18.08 4.30 -0.74
C VAL A 509 18.41 3.96 0.69
N ARG A 510 18.14 2.72 1.09
CA ARG A 510 18.43 2.23 2.43
C ARG A 510 18.97 0.81 2.39
N LEU A 511 20.01 0.60 3.18
CA LEU A 511 20.58 -0.71 3.46
C LEU A 511 20.30 -1.02 4.94
N MET A 512 19.71 -2.17 5.20
CA MET A 512 19.33 -2.60 6.56
C MET A 512 19.98 -3.93 6.84
N THR A 513 20.44 -4.10 8.07
CA THR A 513 20.99 -5.35 8.57
C THR A 513 20.42 -5.60 9.95
N ASN A 514 19.84 -6.78 10.14
CA ASN A 514 19.31 -7.20 11.44
C ASN A 514 19.99 -8.50 11.90
N LEU A 515 20.24 -8.59 13.20
CA LEU A 515 20.53 -9.85 13.88
C LEU A 515 19.39 -10.11 14.85
N ILE A 516 18.72 -11.25 14.72
CA ILE A 516 17.65 -11.68 15.61
C ILE A 516 18.07 -12.92 16.38
N HIS A 517 17.71 -12.98 17.65
CA HIS A 517 17.95 -14.14 18.51
C HIS A 517 16.72 -14.41 19.36
N VAL A 518 16.23 -15.65 19.30
CA VAL A 518 15.10 -16.12 20.09
C VAL A 518 15.62 -16.47 21.48
N LEU A 519 15.02 -15.87 22.51
CA LEU A 519 15.46 -16.08 23.89
C LEU A 519 14.77 -17.32 24.49
N ASN A 520 13.45 -17.37 24.37
CA ASN A 520 12.64 -18.51 24.76
C ASN A 520 11.53 -18.71 23.73
N ILE A 521 11.14 -19.96 23.55
CA ILE A 521 10.01 -20.34 22.73
C ILE A 521 9.36 -21.60 23.31
N ASN A 522 8.06 -21.51 23.57
CA ASN A 522 7.25 -22.61 24.08
C ASN A 522 6.13 -22.91 23.09
N THR A 523 6.21 -24.08 22.47
CA THR A 523 5.23 -24.56 21.50
C THR A 523 4.79 -26.00 21.73
N ARG A 524 5.25 -26.67 22.81
CA ARG A 524 4.93 -28.08 23.11
C ARG A 524 3.45 -28.44 23.09
N ASN A 525 2.59 -27.51 23.49
CA ASN A 525 1.14 -27.74 23.60
C ASN A 525 0.37 -27.22 22.39
N VAL A 526 1.05 -26.75 21.33
CA VAL A 526 0.37 -26.22 20.15
C VAL A 526 -0.37 -27.32 19.43
N VAL A 527 -1.67 -27.10 19.20
CA VAL A 527 -2.57 -28.09 18.59
C VAL A 527 -3.31 -27.49 17.40
N ASN A 528 -3.63 -28.37 16.44
CA ASN A 528 -4.68 -28.15 15.45
C ASN A 528 -5.95 -28.89 15.88
N TYR A 529 -7.03 -28.70 15.15
CA TYR A 529 -8.28 -29.43 15.37
C TYR A 529 -8.67 -30.17 14.10
N ASN A 530 -9.11 -31.43 14.24
CA ASN A 530 -9.60 -32.22 13.13
C ASN A 530 -11.10 -31.90 12.84
N ALA A 531 -11.67 -32.50 11.79
CA ALA A 531 -13.06 -32.25 11.41
C ALA A 531 -14.10 -32.64 12.48
N ALA A 532 -13.75 -33.57 13.39
CA ALA A 532 -14.58 -33.94 14.54
C ALA A 532 -14.46 -32.95 15.71
N GLY A 533 -13.54 -32.00 15.64
CA GLY A 533 -13.25 -31.03 16.71
C GLY A 533 -12.22 -31.51 17.73
N GLU A 534 -11.58 -32.66 17.50
CA GLU A 534 -10.59 -33.21 18.41
C GLU A 534 -9.24 -32.51 18.22
N ALA A 535 -8.55 -32.25 19.33
CA ALA A 535 -7.22 -31.66 19.30
C ALA A 535 -6.19 -32.67 18.77
N VAL A 536 -5.37 -32.23 17.83
CA VAL A 536 -4.26 -33.00 17.25
C VAL A 536 -2.99 -32.18 17.41
N ALA A 537 -1.90 -32.82 17.83
CA ALA A 537 -0.59 -32.18 17.94
C ALA A 537 -0.21 -31.48 16.63
N ASN A 538 0.19 -30.21 16.73
CA ASN A 538 0.80 -29.52 15.59
C ASN A 538 2.30 -29.81 15.60
N HIS A 539 2.68 -30.97 15.07
CA HIS A 539 4.07 -31.45 15.07
C HIS A 539 5.06 -30.42 14.52
N ARG A 540 4.68 -29.66 13.49
CA ARG A 540 5.53 -28.59 12.93
C ARG A 540 5.80 -27.48 13.93
N SER A 541 4.78 -26.96 14.61
CA SER A 541 4.95 -25.93 15.63
C SER A 541 5.68 -26.48 16.86
N GLN A 542 5.29 -27.66 17.33
CA GLN A 542 5.90 -28.33 18.50
C GLN A 542 7.38 -28.64 18.30
N GLY A 543 7.82 -28.83 17.05
CA GLY A 543 9.23 -28.99 16.69
C GLY A 543 10.14 -27.83 17.09
N PHE A 544 9.56 -26.64 17.29
CA PHE A 544 10.27 -25.44 17.72
C PHE A 544 10.25 -25.23 19.25
N ASP A 545 9.73 -26.17 20.04
CA ASP A 545 9.73 -26.03 21.51
C ASP A 545 11.17 -26.00 22.01
N ASP A 546 11.49 -25.04 22.88
CA ASP A 546 12.82 -24.79 23.42
C ASP A 546 13.93 -24.63 22.34
N ALA A 547 13.56 -24.22 21.12
CA ALA A 547 14.51 -24.04 20.02
C ALA A 547 15.45 -22.86 20.25
N ASN A 548 16.71 -23.03 19.85
CA ASN A 548 17.73 -21.98 19.85
C ASN A 548 17.97 -21.50 18.42
N ILE A 549 17.53 -20.26 18.15
CA ILE A 549 17.48 -19.71 16.79
C ILE A 549 18.15 -18.34 16.76
N THR A 550 19.06 -18.17 15.81
CA THR A 550 19.70 -16.89 15.49
C THR A 550 19.72 -16.71 13.99
N ALA A 551 19.20 -15.59 13.50
CA ALA A 551 19.22 -15.28 12.08
C ALA A 551 19.81 -13.89 11.80
N PHE A 552 20.62 -13.82 10.76
CA PHE A 552 21.14 -12.60 10.18
C PHE A 552 20.31 -12.26 8.93
N LEU A 553 19.77 -11.05 8.89
CA LEU A 553 18.89 -10.59 7.83
C LEU A 553 19.49 -9.35 7.18
N THR A 554 19.35 -9.21 5.87
CA THR A 554 19.68 -7.95 5.17
C THR A 554 18.54 -7.52 4.27
N ARG A 555 18.41 -6.21 4.05
CA ARG A 555 17.50 -5.62 3.06
C ARG A 555 18.19 -4.50 2.30
N LEU A 556 18.08 -4.54 0.98
CA LEU A 556 18.26 -3.36 0.12
C LEU A 556 16.88 -2.81 -0.23
N GLN A 557 16.66 -1.53 0.07
CA GLN A 557 15.45 -0.81 -0.29
C GLN A 557 15.79 0.36 -1.21
N ILE A 558 15.01 0.48 -2.29
CA ILE A 558 15.01 1.63 -3.19
C ILE A 558 13.58 2.12 -3.32
N ASP A 559 13.37 3.41 -3.09
CA ASP A 559 12.12 4.11 -3.32
C ASP A 559 12.28 5.07 -4.51
N PHE A 560 11.22 5.31 -5.26
CA PHE A 560 11.22 6.26 -6.37
C PHE A 560 9.82 6.79 -6.62
#